data_AF-A0A838TVE6-F1
#
_entry.id   AF-A0A838TVE6-F1
#
_cell.length_a   1.000
_cell.length_b   1.000
_cell.length_c   1.000
_cell.angle_alpha   90.00
_cell.angle_beta   90.00
_cell.angle_gamma   90.00
#
_symmetry.space_group_name_H-M   'P 1'
#
loop_
_entity.id
_entity.type
_entity.pdbx_description
1 polymer ?
#
loop_
_entity_poly.entity_id
_entity_poly.type
_entity_poly.pdbx_seq_one_letter_code
_entity_poly.pdbx_strand_id
1 'polypeptide(L)'
;MNENIQIPEDIRQFLDGMLQEAGMLTLDDQMREGMIQELFYQLDNYLASVIVKSLEPEDLETFIKMNEEKKSKVEIEQFIAQKVPNAQEIFSGAIMEFKRLYLDNVATKRDEQSGTE
;
A
#
# COMPACT_ATOMS: atom_id res chain seq x y z
N MET A 1 17.63 2.70 5.69
CA MET A 1 18.08 2.82 4.30
C MET A 1 17.01 3.60 3.58
N ASN A 2 17.28 4.84 3.19
CA ASN A 2 16.30 5.68 2.49
C ASN A 2 16.48 5.39 1.01
N GLU A 3 15.86 4.32 0.52
CA GLU A 3 15.69 4.15 -0.92
C GLU A 3 14.80 5.31 -1.38
N ASN A 4 15.24 6.03 -2.41
CA ASN A 4 14.39 7.01 -3.09
C ASN A 4 13.25 6.22 -3.75
N ILE A 5 12.22 5.92 -2.98
CA ILE A 5 11.04 5.21 -3.46
C ILE A 5 10.39 6.12 -4.50
N GLN A 6 10.52 5.75 -5.77
CA GLN A 6 9.82 6.42 -6.85
C GLN A 6 8.36 5.97 -6.82
N ILE A 7 7.54 6.77 -6.15
CA ILE A 7 6.09 6.59 -6.11
C ILE A 7 5.54 6.98 -7.48
N PRO A 8 4.85 6.08 -8.20
CA PRO A 8 4.18 6.43 -9.46
C PRO A 8 3.18 7.57 -9.24
N GLU A 9 3.06 8.47 -10.21
CA GLU A 9 2.22 9.67 -10.07
C GLU A 9 0.75 9.33 -9.76
N ASP A 10 0.19 8.30 -10.40
CA ASP A 10 -1.17 7.82 -10.13
C ASP A 10 -1.36 7.37 -8.67
N ILE A 11 -0.39 6.64 -8.12
CA ILE A 11 -0.42 6.17 -6.73
C ILE A 11 -0.25 7.35 -5.78
N ARG A 12 0.64 8.30 -6.12
CA ARG A 12 0.81 9.53 -5.34
C ARG A 12 -0.49 10.29 -5.23
N GLN A 13 -1.21 10.51 -6.34
CA GLN A 13 -2.50 11.19 -6.35
C GLN A 13 -3.56 10.44 -5.55
N PHE A 14 -3.58 9.10 -5.64
CA PHE A 14 -4.48 8.29 -4.84
C PHE A 14 -4.24 8.45 -3.33
N LEU A 15 -2.98 8.35 -2.89
CA LEU A 15 -2.61 8.51 -1.48
C LEU A 15 -2.85 9.93 -0.98
N ASP A 16 -2.59 10.94 -1.82
CA ASP A 16 -2.93 12.33 -1.49
C ASP A 16 -4.43 12.51 -1.30
N GLY A 17 -5.25 11.93 -2.19
CA GLY A 17 -6.71 11.90 -2.06
C GLY A 17 -7.18 11.27 -0.74
N MET A 18 -6.53 10.17 -0.32
CA MET A 18 -6.82 9.55 0.99
C MET A 18 -6.55 10.49 2.16
N LEU A 19 -5.43 11.23 2.14
CA LEU A 19 -5.11 12.22 3.17
C LEU A 19 -6.15 13.35 3.21
N GLN A 20 -6.61 13.81 2.04
CA GLN A 20 -7.67 14.80 1.96
C GLN A 20 -9.00 14.29 2.52
N GLU A 21 -9.41 13.07 2.18
CA GLU A 21 -10.61 12.41 2.72
C GLU A 21 -10.53 12.17 4.23
N ALA A 22 -9.32 11.90 4.74
CA ALA A 22 -9.02 11.81 6.17
C ALA A 22 -9.13 13.16 6.91
N GLY A 23 -9.36 14.26 6.20
CA GLY A 23 -9.45 15.62 6.75
C GLY A 23 -8.09 16.29 6.97
N MET A 24 -7.01 15.73 6.42
CA MET A 24 -5.65 16.25 6.57
C MET A 24 -5.32 17.31 5.51
N LEU A 25 -6.19 18.31 5.38
CA LEU A 25 -6.11 19.34 4.34
C LEU A 25 -5.06 20.42 4.62
N THR A 26 -4.68 20.59 5.88
CA THR A 26 -3.81 21.69 6.35
C THR A 26 -2.37 21.26 6.63
N LEU A 27 -1.95 20.10 6.15
CA LEU A 27 -0.57 19.66 6.29
C LEU A 27 0.34 20.50 5.38
N ASP A 28 1.43 21.02 5.94
CA ASP A 28 2.52 21.61 5.17
C ASP A 28 3.12 20.57 4.21
N ASP A 29 3.66 21.02 3.07
CA ASP A 29 4.14 20.16 1.99
C ASP A 29 5.12 19.08 2.48
N GLN A 30 6.03 19.42 3.40
CA GLN A 30 7.00 18.48 3.94
C GLN A 30 6.34 17.34 4.76
N MET A 31 5.31 17.66 5.54
CA MET A 31 4.56 16.64 6.30
C MET A 31 3.73 15.78 5.36
N ARG A 32 3.06 16.41 4.39
CA ARG A 32 2.28 15.71 3.37
C ARG A 32 3.13 14.72 2.60
N GLU A 33 4.32 15.11 2.13
CA GLU A 33 5.23 14.20 1.44
C GLU A 33 5.70 13.04 2.31
N GLY A 34 6.03 13.30 3.59
CA GLY A 34 6.39 12.24 4.53
C GLY A 34 5.26 11.23 4.75
N MET A 35 4.01 11.70 4.87
CA MET A 35 2.85 10.84 5.03
C MET A 35 2.54 10.04 3.76
N ILE A 36 2.68 10.64 2.58
CA ILE A 36 2.52 9.92 1.30
C ILE A 36 3.56 8.80 1.18
N GLN A 37 4.82 9.05 1.57
CA GLN A 37 5.86 8.01 1.57
C GLN A 37 5.54 6.88 2.56
N GLU A 38 5.10 7.22 3.76
CA GLU A 38 4.70 6.23 4.76
C GLU A 38 3.52 5.39 4.27
N LEU A 39 2.48 6.04 3.74
CA LEU A 39 1.31 5.40 3.16
C LEU A 39 1.67 4.48 1.99
N PHE A 40 2.59 4.91 1.14
CA PHE A 40 3.06 4.08 0.03
C PHE A 40 3.76 2.83 0.55
N TYR A 41 4.63 2.96 1.56
CA TYR A 41 5.30 1.81 2.17
C TYR A 41 4.31 0.86 2.84
N GLN A 42 3.29 1.39 3.53
CA GLN A 42 2.23 0.57 4.12
C GLN A 42 1.39 -0.14 3.05
N LEU A 43 1.04 0.55 1.97
CA LEU A 43 0.32 -0.01 0.84
C LEU A 43 1.13 -1.14 0.20
N ASP A 44 2.41 -0.90 -0.10
CA ASP A 44 3.31 -1.89 -0.70
C ASP A 44 3.41 -3.17 0.16
N ASN A 45 3.64 -3.02 1.46
CA ASN A 45 3.66 -4.14 2.40
C ASN A 45 2.31 -4.88 2.49
N TYR A 46 1.20 -4.14 2.46
CA TYR A 46 -0.13 -4.72 2.48
C TYR A 46 -0.38 -5.55 1.22
N LEU A 47 -0.06 -5.00 0.05
CA LEU A 47 -0.18 -5.70 -1.23
C LEU A 47 0.70 -6.94 -1.25
N ALA A 48 1.96 -6.85 -0.79
CA ALA A 48 2.85 -8.00 -0.65
C ALA A 48 2.23 -9.09 0.23
N SER A 49 1.61 -8.73 1.37
CA SER A 49 0.92 -9.69 2.23
C SER A 49 -0.27 -10.36 1.54
N VAL A 50 -1.07 -9.61 0.78
CA VAL A 50 -2.21 -10.16 0.01
C VAL A 50 -1.73 -11.10 -1.07
N ILE A 51 -0.67 -10.76 -1.80
CA ILE A 51 -0.04 -11.63 -2.80
C ILE A 51 0.43 -12.92 -2.16
N VAL A 52 1.19 -12.84 -1.06
CA VAL A 52 1.72 -13.99 -0.31
C VAL A 52 0.59 -14.93 0.15
N LYS A 53 -0.57 -14.39 0.53
CA LYS A 53 -1.76 -15.19 0.88
C LYS A 53 -2.49 -15.80 -0.31
N SER A 54 -2.32 -15.21 -1.49
CA SER A 54 -2.97 -15.64 -2.74
C SER A 54 -2.11 -16.61 -3.54
N LEU A 55 -0.80 -16.67 -3.26
CA LEU A 55 0.13 -17.62 -3.86
C LEU A 55 -0.01 -19.00 -3.24
N GLU A 56 0.16 -20.02 -4.08
CA GLU A 56 0.31 -21.39 -3.60
C GLU A 56 1.63 -21.55 -2.82
N PRO A 57 1.74 -22.50 -1.87
CA PRO A 57 2.95 -22.68 -1.06
C PRO A 57 4.22 -22.88 -1.90
N GLU A 58 4.09 -23.56 -3.04
CA GLU A 58 5.18 -23.79 -4.00
C GLU A 58 5.66 -22.51 -4.71
N ASP A 59 4.76 -21.56 -4.95
CA ASP A 59 5.07 -20.28 -5.57
C ASP A 59 5.58 -19.26 -4.55
N LEU A 60 5.25 -19.44 -3.27
CA LEU A 60 5.74 -18.62 -2.16
C LEU A 60 7.26 -18.64 -2.05
N GLU A 61 7.87 -19.83 -2.12
CA GLU A 61 9.33 -19.99 -2.07
C GLU A 61 10.02 -19.29 -3.25
N THR A 62 9.38 -19.33 -4.41
CA THR A 62 9.88 -18.65 -5.61
C THR A 62 9.79 -17.13 -5.44
N PHE A 63 8.67 -16.62 -4.92
CA PHE A 63 8.49 -15.20 -4.63
C PHE A 63 9.49 -14.68 -3.59
N ILE A 64 9.74 -15.44 -2.51
CA ILE A 64 10.72 -15.08 -1.48
C ILE A 64 12.12 -15.00 -2.09
N LYS A 65 12.52 -15.99 -2.91
CA LYS A 65 13.81 -15.97 -3.61
C LYS A 65 13.92 -14.77 -4.55
N MET A 66 12.87 -14.45 -5.31
CA MET A 66 12.88 -13.28 -6.20
C MET A 66 13.09 -11.98 -5.43
N ASN A 67 12.50 -11.85 -4.24
CA ASN A 67 12.72 -10.71 -3.35
C ASN A 67 14.14 -10.70 -2.76
N GLU A 68 14.67 -11.83 -2.30
CA GLU A 68 16.05 -11.95 -1.80
C GLU A 68 17.09 -11.62 -2.88
N GLU A 69 16.84 -12.04 -4.12
CA GLU A 69 17.65 -11.73 -5.30
C GLU A 69 17.47 -10.29 -5.80
N LYS A 70 16.60 -9.49 -5.17
CA LYS A 70 16.25 -8.12 -5.58
C LYS A 70 15.88 -8.06 -7.06
N LYS A 71 15.07 -9.02 -7.50
CA LYS A 71 14.54 -9.05 -8.87
C LYS A 71 13.84 -7.74 -9.20
N SER A 72 13.86 -7.39 -10.49
CA SER A 72 13.25 -6.13 -10.92
C SER A 72 11.74 -6.16 -10.67
N LYS A 73 11.16 -5.00 -10.36
CA LYS A 73 9.70 -4.87 -10.15
C LYS A 73 8.88 -5.52 -11.27
N VAL A 74 9.31 -5.34 -12.52
CA VAL A 74 8.68 -5.94 -13.71
C VAL A 74 8.68 -7.47 -13.67
N GLU A 75 9.76 -8.10 -13.22
CA GLU A 75 9.83 -9.57 -13.11
C GLU A 75 8.89 -10.09 -12.02
N ILE A 76 8.82 -9.38 -10.89
CA ILE A 76 7.90 -9.72 -9.79
C ILE A 76 6.44 -9.55 -10.23
N GLU A 77 6.11 -8.46 -10.91
CA GLU A 77 4.77 -8.21 -11.46
C GLU A 77 4.36 -9.29 -12.48
N GLN A 78 5.28 -9.71 -13.36
CA GLN A 78 5.02 -10.81 -14.30
C GLN A 78 4.80 -12.14 -13.60
N PHE A 79 5.60 -12.45 -12.58
CA PHE A 79 5.42 -13.66 -11.79
C PHE A 79 4.05 -13.69 -11.12
N ILE A 80 3.66 -12.59 -10.49
CA ILE A 80 2.35 -12.47 -9.84
C ILE A 80 1.22 -12.61 -10.87
N ALA A 81 1.32 -11.94 -12.03
CA ALA A 81 0.30 -12.03 -13.07
C ALA A 81 0.14 -13.45 -13.66
N GLN A 82 1.21 -14.25 -13.67
CA GLN A 82 1.18 -15.63 -14.15
C GLN A 82 0.65 -16.62 -13.09
N LYS A 83 0.99 -16.40 -11.82
CA LYS A 83 0.70 -17.35 -10.73
C LYS A 83 -0.57 -17.03 -9.95
N VAL A 84 -0.97 -15.77 -9.89
CA VAL A 84 -2.17 -15.36 -9.18
C VAL A 84 -3.30 -15.13 -10.21
N PRO A 85 -4.25 -16.08 -10.34
CA PRO A 85 -5.42 -15.85 -11.17
C PRO A 85 -6.21 -14.67 -10.60
N ASN A 86 -6.71 -13.80 -11.48
CA ASN A 86 -7.38 -12.55 -11.10
C ASN A 86 -6.51 -11.60 -10.25
N ALA A 87 -5.18 -11.64 -10.41
CA ALA A 87 -4.25 -10.73 -9.73
C ALA A 87 -4.73 -9.27 -9.76
N GLN A 88 -5.20 -8.79 -10.92
CA GLN A 88 -5.69 -7.42 -11.07
C GLN A 88 -6.92 -7.12 -10.20
N GLU A 89 -7.86 -8.05 -10.06
CA GLU A 89 -9.03 -7.89 -9.19
C GLU A 89 -8.63 -7.92 -7.71
N ILE A 90 -7.71 -8.82 -7.35
CA ILE A 90 -7.15 -8.92 -6.00
C ILE A 90 -6.41 -7.64 -5.61
N PHE A 91 -5.57 -7.10 -6.51
CA PHE A 91 -4.88 -5.83 -6.29
C PHE A 91 -5.85 -4.67 -6.13
N SER A 92 -6.85 -4.58 -7.02
CA SER A 92 -7.85 -3.52 -6.96
C SER A 92 -8.65 -3.59 -5.65
N GLY A 93 -9.06 -4.79 -5.24
CA GLY A 93 -9.72 -5.04 -3.96
C GLY A 93 -8.83 -4.70 -2.77
N ALA A 94 -7.56 -5.08 -2.82
CA ALA A 94 -6.59 -4.80 -1.76
C ALA A 94 -6.35 -3.28 -1.58
N ILE A 95 -6.20 -2.53 -2.67
CA ILE A 95 -6.05 -1.07 -2.62
C ILE A 95 -7.28 -0.40 -2.01
N MET A 96 -8.48 -0.84 -2.39
CA MET A 96 -9.74 -0.31 -1.86
C MET A 96 -9.94 -0.65 -0.38
N GLU A 97 -9.62 -1.88 0.02
CA GLU A 97 -9.67 -2.31 1.41
C GLU A 97 -8.65 -1.54 2.25
N PHE A 98 -7.43 -1.37 1.76
CA PHE A 98 -6.41 -0.56 2.42
C PHE A 98 -6.90 0.87 2.67
N LYS A 99 -7.48 1.51 1.65
CA LYS A 99 -8.08 2.85 1.79
C LYS A 99 -9.15 2.87 2.87
N ARG A 100 -10.07 1.89 2.86
CA ARG A 100 -11.14 1.79 3.86
C ARG A 100 -10.57 1.65 5.27
N LEU A 101 -9.65 0.70 5.48
CA LEU A 101 -9.00 0.45 6.77
C LEU A 101 -8.26 1.69 7.29
N TYR A 102 -7.56 2.40 6.41
CA TYR A 102 -6.86 3.62 6.78
C TYR A 102 -7.84 4.71 7.24
N LEU A 103 -8.88 4.99 6.43
CA LEU A 103 -9.86 6.02 6.74
C LEU A 103 -10.67 5.69 8.01
N ASP A 104 -11.01 4.42 8.23
CA ASP A 104 -11.71 3.95 9.43
C ASP A 104 -10.84 4.12 10.69
N ASN A 105 -9.54 3.79 10.60
CA ASN A 105 -8.59 4.03 11.68
C ASN A 105 -8.40 5.52 11.99
N VAL A 106 -8.35 6.38 10.96
CA VAL A 106 -8.25 7.83 11.18
C VAL A 106 -9.55 8.38 11.78
N ALA A 107 -10.71 7.93 11.32
CA ALA A 107 -12.00 8.32 11.86
C ALA A 107 -12.12 7.93 13.34
N THR A 108 -11.72 6.70 13.69
CA THR A 108 -11.71 6.20 15.07
C THR A 108 -10.81 7.06 15.97
N LYS A 109 -9.57 7.33 15.54
CA LYS A 109 -8.65 8.19 16.30
C LYS A 109 -9.17 9.62 16.52
N ARG A 110 -9.98 10.13 15.59
CA ARG A 110 -10.57 11.47 15.68
C ARG A 110 -11.75 11.51 16.67
N ASP A 111 -12.54 10.44 16.72
CA ASP A 111 -13.64 10.28 17.68
C ASP A 111 -13.10 10.20 19.11
N GLU A 112 -12.02 9.43 19.32
CA GLU A 112 -11.35 9.30 20.62
C GLU A 112 -10.76 10.64 21.15
N GLN A 113 -10.33 11.55 20.27
CA GLN A 113 -9.82 12.87 20.65
C GLN A 113 -10.92 13.92 20.88
N SER A 114 -12.15 13.65 20.45
CA SER A 114 -13.30 14.53 20.66
C SER A 114 -14.12 14.14 21.91
N GLY A 115 -13.71 13.07 22.61
CA GLY A 115 -14.41 12.47 23.75
C GLY A 115 -13.81 12.74 25.13
N THR A 116 -13.05 13.82 25.33
CA THR A 116 -12.74 14.31 26.69
C THR A 116 -13.66 15.48 27.04
N GLU A 117 -14.67 15.14 27.85
CA GLU A 117 -15.57 16.02 28.59
C GLU A 117 -14.84 17.01 29.51
#